data_AF-A0A971V2E7-F1
#
_entry.id   AF-A0A971V2E7-F1
#
_cell.length_a   1.000
_cell.length_b   1.000
_cell.length_c   1.000
_cell.angle_alpha   90.00
_cell.angle_beta   90.00
_cell.angle_gamma   90.00
#
_symmetry.space_group_name_H-M   'P 1'
#
loop_
_entity.id
_entity.type
_entity.pdbx_description
1 polymer ?
#
loop_
_entity_poly.entity_id
_entity_poly.type
_entity_poly.pdbx_seq_one_letter_code
_entity_poly.pdbx_strand_id
1 'polypeptide(L)'
;MKNGLILFLYFSLTILIGPIRALGNIGVKLSSLVGFVLFYLLTIFLIRKYGRKISLRGVLWMGLLGISLPTLPFRIIHFQAALGTLLEYILHLSAVIAGYYYVRVENRNNKILFNSMCAIVVSIASFYIDDLILKLIFK
;
A
#
# COMPACT_ATOMS: atom_id res chain seq x y z
N MET A 1 20.84 6.22 11.02
CA MET A 1 19.60 6.64 11.71
C MET A 1 18.38 6.91 10.80
N LYS A 2 18.52 7.59 9.64
CA LYS A 2 17.34 8.02 8.85
C LYS A 2 16.57 6.87 8.16
N ASN A 3 17.26 5.81 7.75
CA ASN A 3 16.61 4.63 7.17
C ASN A 3 15.70 3.92 8.19
N GLY A 4 16.13 3.84 9.45
CA GLY A 4 15.32 3.30 10.54
C GLY A 4 14.05 4.11 10.78
N LEU A 5 14.12 5.44 10.67
CA LEU A 5 12.94 6.31 10.76
C LEU A 5 11.95 6.04 9.62
N ILE A 6 12.44 5.88 8.38
CA ILE A 6 11.57 5.57 7.24
C ILE A 6 10.87 4.22 7.43
N LEU A 7 11.64 3.19 7.80
CA LEU A 7 11.10 1.87 8.11
C LEU A 7 10.03 1.97 9.20
N PHE A 8 10.32 2.70 10.27
CA PHE A 8 9.41 2.90 11.39
C PHE A 8 8.12 3.60 10.97
N LEU A 9 8.18 4.57 10.05
CA LEU A 9 6.99 5.25 9.52
C LEU A 9 6.10 4.30 8.70
N TYR A 10 6.69 3.51 7.80
CA TYR A 10 5.93 2.50 7.04
C TYR A 10 5.31 1.46 7.99
N PHE A 11 6.10 0.96 8.94
CA PHE A 11 5.66 -0.01 9.95
C PHE A 11 4.50 0.52 10.80
N SER A 12 4.64 1.74 11.34
CA SER A 12 3.61 2.38 12.17
C SER A 12 2.32 2.59 11.39
N LEU A 13 2.43 2.99 10.12
CA LEU A 13 1.29 3.16 9.25
C LEU A 13 0.58 1.83 8.97
N THR A 14 1.32 0.74 8.75
CA THR A 14 0.71 -0.59 8.57
C THR A 14 -0.02 -1.05 9.84
N ILE A 15 0.52 -0.79 11.03
CA ILE A 15 -0.17 -1.08 12.30
C ILE A 15 -1.43 -0.23 12.44
N LEU A 16 -1.36 1.06 12.13
CA LEU A 16 -2.49 2.00 12.23
C LEU A 16 -3.66 1.61 11.33
N ILE A 17 -3.38 1.04 10.16
CA ILE A 17 -4.39 0.57 9.21
C ILE A 17 -5.01 -0.77 9.68
N GLY A 18 -4.28 -1.58 10.45
CA GLY A 18 -4.70 -2.89 10.94
C GLY A 18 -6.12 -2.93 11.55
N PRO A 19 -6.50 -2.03 12.47
CA PRO A 19 -7.84 -1.97 13.05
C PRO A 19 -8.99 -1.84 12.05
N ILE A 20 -8.77 -1.21 10.89
CA ILE A 20 -9.82 -1.05 9.86
C ILE A 20 -10.28 -2.42 9.35
N ARG A 21 -9.38 -3.40 9.32
CA ARG A 21 -9.69 -4.79 8.92
C ARG A 21 -10.67 -5.49 9.87
N ALA A 22 -10.77 -5.05 11.12
CA ALA A 22 -11.69 -5.64 12.09
C ALA A 22 -13.17 -5.42 11.71
N LEU A 23 -13.45 -4.53 10.75
CA LEU A 23 -14.79 -4.27 10.21
C LEU A 23 -15.24 -5.32 9.16
N GLY A 24 -14.58 -6.49 9.10
CA GLY A 24 -14.92 -7.58 8.18
C GLY A 24 -14.62 -7.27 6.71
N ASN A 25 -15.43 -7.79 5.78
CA ASN A 25 -15.20 -7.64 4.34
C ASN A 25 -15.14 -6.17 3.87
N ILE A 26 -16.00 -5.31 4.41
CA ILE A 26 -15.98 -3.86 4.11
C ILE A 26 -14.69 -3.24 4.65
N GLY A 27 -14.22 -3.71 5.81
CA GLY A 27 -12.96 -3.32 6.41
C GLY A 27 -11.75 -3.60 5.52
N VAL A 28 -11.67 -4.78 4.91
CA VAL A 28 -10.57 -5.13 3.99
C VAL A 28 -10.55 -4.20 2.77
N LYS A 29 -11.71 -3.93 2.15
CA LYS A 29 -11.80 -3.02 1.00
C LYS A 29 -11.38 -1.58 1.36
N LEU A 30 -11.87 -1.08 2.50
CA LEU A 30 -11.49 0.24 3.02
C LEU A 30 -10.00 0.30 3.37
N SER A 31 -9.47 -0.74 4.02
CA SER A 31 -8.06 -0.85 4.40
C SER A 31 -7.14 -0.84 3.17
N SER A 32 -7.53 -1.50 2.08
CA SER A 32 -6.84 -1.47 0.80
C SER A 32 -6.80 -0.05 0.20
N LEU A 33 -7.95 0.63 0.11
CA LEU A 33 -8.05 2.00 -0.43
C LEU A 33 -7.30 3.02 0.42
N VAL A 34 -7.60 3.06 1.71
CA VAL A 34 -6.99 4.00 2.66
C VAL A 34 -5.49 3.74 2.75
N GLY A 35 -5.09 2.47 2.85
CA GLY A 35 -3.68 2.12 2.87
C GLY A 35 -2.96 2.50 1.58
N PHE A 36 -3.55 2.27 0.41
CA PHE A 36 -2.97 2.74 -0.85
C PHE A 36 -2.73 4.25 -0.82
N VAL A 37 -3.73 5.05 -0.46
CA VAL A 37 -3.61 6.52 -0.42
C VAL A 37 -2.52 6.95 0.57
N LEU A 38 -2.51 6.39 1.78
CA LEU A 38 -1.57 6.77 2.82
C LEU A 38 -0.13 6.37 2.46
N PHE A 39 0.11 5.13 1.99
CA PHE A 39 1.43 4.69 1.57
C PHE A 39 1.93 5.45 0.34
N TYR A 40 1.04 5.78 -0.60
CA TYR A 40 1.34 6.60 -1.77
C TYR A 40 1.82 7.99 -1.36
N LEU A 41 1.04 8.70 -0.53
CA LEU A 41 1.37 10.04 -0.05
C LEU A 41 2.62 10.05 0.83
N LEU A 42 2.76 9.06 1.72
CA LEU A 42 3.97 8.90 2.54
C LEU A 42 5.20 8.74 1.66
N THR A 43 5.13 7.92 0.62
CA THR A 43 6.26 7.70 -0.29
C THR A 43 6.64 8.97 -1.03
N ILE A 44 5.65 9.72 -1.56
CA ILE A 44 5.88 11.02 -2.20
C ILE A 44 6.56 11.99 -1.23
N PHE A 45 6.03 12.10 -0.01
CA PHE A 45 6.56 12.97 1.02
C PHE A 45 8.01 12.62 1.37
N LEU A 46 8.30 11.34 1.60
CA LEU A 46 9.63 10.86 1.96
C LEU A 46 10.65 11.10 0.85
N ILE A 47 10.30 10.81 -0.40
CA ILE A 47 11.19 11.05 -1.54
C ILE A 47 11.45 12.55 -1.72
N ARG A 48 10.43 13.41 -1.60
CA ARG A 48 10.64 14.87 -1.72
C ARG A 48 11.48 15.43 -0.57
N LYS A 49 11.26 14.96 0.66
CA LYS A 49 11.95 15.44 1.86
C LYS A 49 13.38 14.90 1.98
N TYR A 50 13.61 13.64 1.60
CA TYR A 50 14.87 12.94 1.83
C TYR A 50 15.58 12.46 0.57
N GLY A 51 15.04 12.70 -0.63
CA GLY A 51 15.57 12.16 -1.90
C GLY A 51 17.00 12.59 -2.24
N ARG A 52 17.50 13.69 -1.67
CA ARG A 52 18.93 14.07 -1.78
C ARG A 52 19.85 13.28 -0.84
N LYS A 53 19.32 12.67 0.21
CA LYS A 53 20.07 12.06 1.33
C LYS A 53 19.94 10.53 1.38
N ILE A 54 18.93 9.97 0.73
CA ILE A 54 18.61 8.54 0.76
C ILE A 54 18.44 8.07 -0.68
N SER A 55 19.06 6.94 -1.00
CA SER A 55 18.91 6.34 -2.32
C SER A 55 17.44 5.96 -2.53
N LEU A 56 16.92 6.24 -3.73
CA LEU A 56 15.54 5.91 -4.10
C LEU A 56 15.23 4.41 -3.91
N ARG A 57 16.20 3.54 -4.21
CA ARG A 57 16.10 2.09 -3.93
C ARG A 57 15.93 1.81 -2.44
N GLY A 58 16.57 2.59 -1.57
CA GLY A 58 16.42 2.48 -0.12
C GLY A 58 15.00 2.78 0.36
N VAL A 59 14.32 3.79 -0.20
CA VAL A 59 12.92 4.08 0.17
C VAL A 59 11.99 2.93 -0.24
N LEU A 60 12.19 2.37 -1.43
CA LEU A 60 11.42 1.22 -1.90
C LEU A 60 11.64 -0.02 -1.01
N TRP A 61 12.90 -0.33 -0.69
CA TRP A 61 13.23 -1.46 0.20
C TRP A 61 12.68 -1.29 1.60
N MET A 62 12.74 -0.08 2.17
CA MET A 62 12.19 0.20 3.49
C MET A 62 10.66 0.18 3.49
N GLY A 63 10.01 0.61 2.40
CA GLY A 63 8.57 0.48 2.20
C GLY A 63 8.13 -0.98 2.15
N LEU A 64 8.85 -1.80 1.36
CA LEU A 64 8.66 -3.26 1.31
C LEU A 64 8.78 -3.86 2.71
N LEU A 65 9.93 -3.69 3.37
CA LEU A 65 10.16 -4.26 4.69
C LEU A 65 9.16 -3.77 5.75
N GLY A 66 8.84 -2.47 5.74
CA GLY A 66 7.93 -1.85 6.71
C GLY A 66 6.50 -2.37 6.57
N ILE A 67 6.05 -2.68 5.36
CA ILE A 67 4.74 -3.27 5.10
C ILE A 67 4.77 -4.78 5.42
N SER A 68 5.79 -5.51 4.96
CA SER A 68 5.88 -6.97 5.09
C SER A 68 6.06 -7.46 6.53
N LEU A 69 6.89 -6.79 7.33
CA LEU A 69 7.18 -7.19 8.72
C LEU A 69 5.92 -7.38 9.57
N PRO A 70 4.98 -6.42 9.63
CA PRO A 70 3.75 -6.58 10.38
C PRO A 70 2.74 -7.48 9.66
N THR A 71 2.64 -7.47 8.32
CA THR A 71 1.61 -8.26 7.62
C THR A 71 1.90 -9.76 7.56
N LEU A 72 3.17 -10.19 7.53
CA LEU A 72 3.53 -11.62 7.44
C LEU A 72 3.04 -12.44 8.65
N PRO A 73 3.30 -12.03 9.92
CA PRO A 73 2.79 -12.74 11.09
C PRO A 73 1.27 -12.85 11.11
N PHE A 74 0.55 -11.76 10.77
CA PHE A 74 -0.91 -11.78 10.72
C PHE A 74 -1.45 -12.79 9.71
N ARG A 75 -0.76 -12.97 8.58
CA ARG A 75 -1.19 -13.93 7.55
C ARG A 75 -0.94 -15.38 7.97
N ILE A 76 0.13 -15.66 8.72
CA ILE A 76 0.43 -17.00 9.24
C ILE A 76 -0.65 -17.42 10.25
N ILE A 77 -1.10 -16.50 11.10
CA ILE A 77 -2.09 -16.79 12.16
C ILE A 77 -3.51 -16.92 11.58
N HIS A 78 -3.89 -16.09 10.59
CA HIS A 78 -5.22 -16.07 10.00
C HIS A 78 -5.25 -16.61 8.56
N PHE A 79 -4.86 -17.87 8.38
CA PHE A 79 -4.67 -18.48 7.06
C PHE A 79 -5.95 -18.51 6.19
N GLN A 80 -7.14 -18.63 6.78
CA GLN A 80 -8.42 -18.59 6.04
C GLN A 80 -8.76 -17.20 5.47
N ALA A 81 -8.23 -16.12 6.04
CA ALA A 81 -8.37 -14.75 5.53
C ALA A 81 -7.16 -14.31 4.66
N ALA A 82 -6.28 -15.25 4.30
CA ALA A 82 -4.98 -14.95 3.69
C ALA A 82 -5.06 -14.34 2.27
N LEU A 83 -6.15 -14.57 1.54
CA LEU A 83 -6.32 -14.09 0.16
C LEU A 83 -6.73 -12.61 0.09
N GLY A 84 -7.72 -12.18 0.87
CA GLY A 84 -8.09 -10.75 0.95
C GLY A 84 -6.93 -9.90 1.49
N THR A 85 -6.23 -10.42 2.50
CA THR A 85 -5.01 -9.79 3.03
C THR A 85 -3.81 -9.89 2.08
N LEU A 86 -3.86 -10.73 1.03
CA LEU A 86 -2.90 -10.76 -0.06
C LEU A 86 -3.13 -9.67 -1.07
N LEU A 87 -4.37 -9.48 -1.53
CA LEU A 87 -4.67 -8.38 -2.43
C LEU A 87 -4.37 -7.03 -1.77
N GLU A 88 -4.77 -6.86 -0.52
CA GLU A 88 -4.48 -5.66 0.26
C GLU A 88 -2.97 -5.39 0.34
N TYR A 89 -2.17 -6.42 0.65
CA TYR A 89 -0.71 -6.31 0.70
C TYR A 89 -0.12 -5.89 -0.65
N ILE A 90 -0.57 -6.49 -1.75
CA ILE A 90 -0.13 -6.14 -3.10
C ILE A 90 -0.47 -4.68 -3.41
N LEU A 91 -1.68 -4.23 -3.04
CA LEU A 91 -2.10 -2.85 -3.23
C LEU A 91 -1.23 -1.88 -2.42
N HIS A 92 -0.95 -2.16 -1.16
CA HIS A 92 -0.06 -1.34 -0.34
C HIS A 92 1.35 -1.26 -0.91
N LEU A 93 1.92 -2.36 -1.43
CA LEU A 93 3.21 -2.33 -2.11
C LEU A 93 3.17 -1.53 -3.42
N SER A 94 2.12 -1.71 -4.22
CA SER A 94 1.94 -0.95 -5.45
C SER A 94 1.83 0.55 -5.20
N ALA A 95 1.30 0.96 -4.04
CA ALA A 95 1.22 2.36 -3.63
C ALA A 95 2.61 2.99 -3.46
N VAL A 96 3.56 2.24 -2.88
CA VAL A 96 4.95 2.67 -2.74
C VAL A 96 5.59 2.84 -4.13
N ILE A 97 5.38 1.89 -5.03
CA ILE A 97 5.89 1.95 -6.40
C ILE A 97 5.27 3.14 -7.15
N ALA A 98 3.96 3.31 -7.05
CA ALA A 98 3.24 4.41 -7.68
C ALA A 98 3.70 5.77 -7.16
N GLY A 99 3.89 5.92 -5.85
CA GLY A 99 4.38 7.15 -5.23
C GLY A 99 5.79 7.50 -5.70
N TYR A 100 6.63 6.48 -5.89
CA TYR A 100 7.95 6.64 -6.50
C TYR A 100 7.88 7.15 -7.94
N TYR A 101 7.05 6.55 -8.80
CA TYR A 101 6.90 7.01 -10.18
C TYR A 101 6.29 8.41 -10.27
N TYR A 102 5.31 8.73 -9.43
CA TYR A 102 4.66 10.04 -9.41
C TYR A 102 5.66 11.19 -9.23
N VAL A 103 6.66 11.00 -8.36
CA VAL A 103 7.69 12.03 -8.12
C VAL A 103 8.55 12.28 -9.35
N ARG A 104 8.70 11.29 -10.24
CA ARG A 104 9.48 11.39 -11.48
C ARG A 104 8.73 12.01 -12.64
N VAL A 105 7.40 12.07 -12.58
CA VAL A 105 6.63 12.75 -13.61
C VAL A 105 6.85 14.25 -13.46
N GLU A 106 7.38 14.92 -14.47
CA GLU A 106 7.63 16.36 -14.41
C GLU A 106 6.36 17.16 -14.76
N ASN A 107 5.73 16.80 -15.88
CA ASN A 107 4.55 17.48 -16.43
C ASN A 107 3.30 17.33 -15.54
N ARG A 108 2.64 18.46 -15.25
CA ARG A 108 1.41 18.53 -14.44
C ARG A 108 0.26 17.74 -15.05
N ASN A 109 0.08 17.77 -16.37
CA ASN A 109 -0.99 17.03 -17.05
C ASN A 109 -0.79 15.52 -16.91
N ASN A 110 0.45 15.06 -17.07
CA ASN A 110 0.81 13.66 -16.89
C ASN A 110 0.61 13.19 -15.44
N LYS A 111 0.82 14.07 -14.44
CA LYS A 111 0.54 13.77 -13.03
C LYS A 111 -0.95 13.57 -12.76
N ILE A 112 -1.80 14.41 -13.37
CA ILE A 112 -3.26 14.28 -13.24
C ILE A 112 -3.69 12.96 -13.87
N LEU A 113 -3.25 12.67 -15.09
CA LEU A 113 -3.54 11.41 -15.77
C LEU A 113 -3.08 10.20 -14.96
N PHE A 114 -1.86 10.22 -14.44
CA PHE A 114 -1.30 9.14 -13.62
C PHE A 114 -2.12 8.91 -12.34
N ASN A 115 -2.48 9.96 -11.61
CA ASN A 115 -3.34 9.86 -10.43
C ASN A 115 -4.71 9.27 -10.77
N SER A 116 -5.32 9.70 -11.87
CA SER A 116 -6.60 9.16 -12.33
C SER A 116 -6.49 7.67 -12.67
N MET A 117 -5.43 7.25 -13.36
CA MET A 117 -5.20 5.83 -13.65
C MET A 117 -4.98 5.02 -12.37
N CYS A 118 -4.16 5.49 -11.43
CA CYS A 118 -3.97 4.81 -10.14
C CYS A 118 -5.29 4.68 -9.38
N ALA A 119 -6.09 5.75 -9.33
CA ALA A 119 -7.38 5.73 -8.66
C ALA A 119 -8.34 4.70 -9.26
N ILE A 120 -8.41 4.62 -10.61
CA ILE A 120 -9.23 3.63 -11.31
C ILE A 120 -8.74 2.21 -11.01
N VAL A 121 -7.45 1.94 -11.17
CA VAL A 121 -6.87 0.60 -10.95
C VAL A 121 -7.09 0.11 -9.52
N VAL A 122 -6.84 0.98 -8.53
CA VAL A 122 -7.01 0.62 -7.12
C VAL A 122 -8.48 0.41 -6.77
N SER A 123 -9.39 1.22 -7.33
CA SER A 123 -10.83 1.04 -7.12
C SER A 123 -11.31 -0.27 -7.71
N ILE A 124 -10.91 -0.60 -8.94
CA ILE A 124 -11.26 -1.89 -9.58
C ILE A 124 -10.71 -3.05 -8.75
N ALA A 125 -9.44 -3.00 -8.37
CA ALA A 125 -8.84 -4.06 -7.56
C ALA A 125 -9.55 -4.22 -6.21
N SER A 126 -9.79 -3.12 -5.48
CA SER A 126 -10.37 -3.18 -4.13
C SER A 126 -11.85 -3.58 -4.13
N PHE A 127 -12.62 -3.25 -5.16
CA PHE A 127 -14.06 -3.54 -5.18
C PHE A 127 -14.43 -4.78 -5.99
N TYR A 128 -13.80 -5.02 -7.13
CA TYR A 128 -14.20 -6.09 -8.04
C TYR A 128 -13.40 -7.38 -7.86
N ILE A 129 -12.08 -7.28 -7.67
CA ILE A 129 -11.22 -8.47 -7.60
C ILE A 129 -11.46 -9.21 -6.28
N ASP A 130 -11.59 -8.48 -5.16
CA ASP A 130 -11.92 -9.10 -3.86
C ASP A 130 -13.26 -9.84 -3.90
N ASP A 131 -14.30 -9.26 -4.49
CA ASP A 131 -15.62 -9.89 -4.60
C ASP A 131 -15.63 -11.12 -5.52
N LEU A 132 -14.84 -11.08 -6.61
CA LEU A 132 -14.71 -12.21 -7.53
C LEU A 132 -13.98 -13.38 -6.88
N ILE A 133 -12.90 -13.11 -6.14
CA ILE A 133 -12.12 -14.14 -5.42
C ILE A 133 -12.98 -14.79 -4.33
N LEU A 134 -13.72 -14.00 -3.55
CA LEU A 134 -14.63 -14.52 -2.53
C LEU A 134 -15.72 -15.43 -3.16
N LYS A 135 -16.30 -15.02 -4.29
CA LYS A 135 -17.33 -15.81 -4.98
C LYS A 135 -16.82 -17.12 -5.59
N LEU A 136 -15.56 -17.18 -6.02
CA LEU A 136 -14.95 -18.38 -6.61
C LEU A 136 -14.59 -19.45 -5.58
N ILE A 137 -14.34 -19.06 -4.33
CA ILE A 137 -13.83 -19.97 -3.28
C ILE A 137 -14.96 -20.51 -2.39
N PHE A 138 -15.99 -19.71 -2.13
CA PHE A 138 -17.11 -20.09 -1.26
C PHE A 138 -18.32 -20.65 -2.03
N LYS A 139 -18.10 -21.14 -3.25
CA LYS A 139 -19.08 -21.85 -4.08
C LYS A 139 -18.72 -23.32 -4.15
#